data_AF-A0A6L7NLH0-F1
#
_entry.id   AF-A0A6L7NLH0-F1
#
_cell.length_a   1.000
_cell.length_b   1.000
_cell.length_c   1.000
_cell.angle_alpha   90.00
_cell.angle_beta   90.00
_cell.angle_gamma   90.00
#
_symmetry.space_group_name_H-M   'P 1'
#
loop_
_entity.id
_entity.type
_entity.pdbx_description
1 polymer ?
#
loop_
_entity_poly.entity_id
_entity_poly.type
_entity_poly.pdbx_seq_one_letter_code
_entity_poly.pdbx_strand_id
1 'polypeptide(L)' 'MSVTAVEGFVAAGITAGIKPSGTPDMSVVATADAVPVAAAGVFTSNKMTAAPVVV' A
#
# COMPACT_ATOMS: atom_id res chain seq x y z
N MET A 1 -14.54 -7.69 -6.57
CA MET A 1 -13.39 -7.30 -7.41
C MET A 1 -12.51 -6.33 -6.62
N SER A 2 -11.19 -6.45 -6.66
CA SER A 2 -10.23 -5.66 -5.86
C SER A 2 -8.96 -5.35 -6.68
N VAL A 3 -7.87 -4.90 -6.04
CA VAL A 3 -6.62 -4.45 -6.67
C VAL A 3 -5.91 -5.49 -7.55
N THR A 4 -6.13 -6.78 -7.30
CA THR A 4 -5.57 -7.89 -8.11
C THR A 4 -6.50 -8.37 -9.22
N ALA A 5 -7.62 -7.68 -9.47
CA ALA A 5 -8.53 -8.05 -10.56
C ALA A 5 -7.95 -7.74 -11.94
N VAL A 6 -7.03 -6.78 -12.03
CA VAL A 6 -6.28 -6.46 -13.25
C VAL A 6 -5.02 -7.32 -13.28
N GLU A 7 -4.72 -7.88 -14.45
CA GLU A 7 -3.49 -8.65 -14.65
C GLU A 7 -2.25 -7.79 -14.38
N GLY A 8 -1.19 -8.44 -13.90
CA GLY A 8 0.09 -7.78 -13.62
C GLY A 8 0.20 -7.12 -12.24
N PHE A 9 -0.87 -7.08 -11.43
CA PHE A 9 -0.80 -6.64 -10.03
C PHE A 9 -0.86 -7.80 -9.04
N VAL A 10 0.03 -7.77 -8.04
CA VAL A 10 0.05 -8.68 -6.90
C VAL A 10 -0.11 -7.90 -5.60
N ALA A 11 -0.70 -8.52 -4.59
CA ALA A 11 -0.88 -7.93 -3.28
C ALA A 11 -0.73 -8.97 -2.17
N ALA A 12 -0.18 -8.55 -1.04
CA ALA A 12 -0.06 -9.38 0.16
C ALA A 12 -0.37 -8.56 1.41
N GLY A 13 -0.89 -9.23 2.44
CA GLY A 13 -1.12 -8.67 3.77
C GLY A 13 -0.63 -9.66 4.82
N ILE A 14 0.11 -9.16 5.82
CA ILE A 14 0.70 -10.00 6.87
C ILE A 14 0.44 -9.39 8.26
N THR A 15 0.65 -10.20 9.29
CA THR A 15 0.81 -9.75 10.67
C THR A 15 2.29 -9.49 10.94
N ALA A 16 2.71 -8.23 10.91
CA ALA A 16 4.05 -7.75 11.23
C ALA A 16 4.24 -7.47 12.73
N GLY A 17 3.16 -7.49 13.53
CA GLY A 17 3.24 -7.35 15.00
C GLY A 17 3.06 -5.93 15.51
N ILE A 18 2.56 -5.01 14.68
CA ILE A 18 2.19 -3.64 15.06
C ILE A 18 0.91 -3.67 15.91
N LYS A 19 -0.05 -4.52 15.54
CA LYS A 19 -1.33 -4.65 16.27
C LYS A 19 -1.22 -5.75 17.32
N PRO A 20 -1.43 -5.44 18.63
CA PRO A 20 -1.43 -6.45 19.69
C PRO A 20 -2.49 -7.55 19.52
N SER A 21 -3.56 -7.28 18.77
CA SER A 21 -4.61 -8.24 18.45
C SER A 21 -4.17 -9.39 17.53
N GLY A 22 -3.00 -9.29 16.89
CA GLY A 22 -2.53 -10.28 15.91
C GLY A 22 -3.23 -10.21 14.55
N THR A 23 -4.16 -9.28 14.35
CA THR A 23 -4.80 -9.04 13.05
C THR A 23 -3.81 -8.46 12.04
N PRO A 24 -3.91 -8.76 10.73
CA PRO A 24 -3.01 -8.19 9.73
C PRO A 24 -2.88 -6.67 9.81
N ASP A 25 -1.65 -6.17 9.70
CA ASP A 25 -1.28 -4.79 9.99
C ASP A 25 -0.22 -4.21 9.03
N MET A 26 0.26 -5.02 8.09
CA MET A 26 1.15 -4.60 7.01
C MET A 26 0.60 -5.12 5.68
N SER A 27 0.70 -4.31 4.64
CA SER A 27 0.29 -4.68 3.29
C SER A 27 1.22 -4.11 2.23
N VAL A 28 1.37 -4.83 1.12
CA VAL A 28 2.10 -4.39 -0.07
C VAL A 28 1.23 -4.65 -1.31
N VAL A 29 1.25 -3.69 -2.24
CA VAL A 29 0.77 -3.84 -3.61
C VAL A 29 1.94 -3.58 -4.53
N ALA A 30 2.15 -4.46 -5.51
CA ALA A 30 3.27 -4.37 -6.44
C ALA A 30 2.85 -4.85 -7.83
N THR A 31 3.66 -4.51 -8.82
CA THR A 31 3.61 -5.14 -10.14
C THR A 31 4.30 -6.50 -10.07
N ALA A 32 3.72 -7.51 -10.72
CA ALA A 32 4.21 -8.88 -10.68
C ALA A 32 5.63 -9.01 -11.28
N ASP A 33 5.94 -8.16 -12.26
CA ASP A 33 7.24 -8.08 -12.94
C ASP A 33 8.24 -7.14 -12.26
N ALA A 34 7.83 -6.48 -11.16
CA ALA A 34 8.60 -5.46 -10.43
C ALA A 34 9.05 -4.28 -11.31
N VAL A 35 8.37 -4.02 -12.43
CA VAL A 35 8.65 -2.88 -13.31
C VAL A 35 7.83 -1.66 -12.85
N PRO A 36 8.41 -0.44 -12.85
CA PRO A 36 7.65 0.78 -12.58
C PRO A 36 6.50 0.98 -13.56
N VAL A 37 5.35 1.40 -13.03
CA VAL A 37 4.17 1.76 -13.83
C VAL A 37 3.81 3.22 -13.60
N ALA A 38 3.07 3.81 -14.55
CA ALA A 38 2.52 5.15 -14.36
C ALA A 38 1.62 5.19 -13.11
N ALA A 39 1.84 6.19 -12.27
CA ALA A 39 1.10 6.38 -11.03
C ALA A 39 0.67 7.85 -10.89
N ALA A 40 -0.44 8.07 -10.21
CA ALA A 40 -0.92 9.39 -9.82
C ALA A 40 -1.42 9.33 -8.38
N GLY A 41 -1.20 10.40 -7.62
CA GLY A 41 -1.60 10.50 -6.22
C GLY A 41 -2.05 11.92 -5.87
N VAL A 42 -3.01 12.01 -4.96
CA VAL A 42 -3.40 13.26 -4.29
C VAL A 42 -3.21 13.07 -2.79
N PHE A 43 -2.85 14.14 -2.11
CA PHE A 43 -2.44 14.09 -0.71
C PHE A 43 -3.30 15.01 0.15
N THR A 44 -3.27 14.79 1.46
CA THR A 44 -4.02 15.62 2.41
C THR A 44 -3.51 17.07 2.41
N SER A 45 -4.43 18.03 2.50
CA SER A 45 -4.11 19.45 2.68
C SER A 45 -3.96 19.86 4.15
N ASN A 46 -4.09 18.90 5.08
CA ASN A 46 -3.92 19.15 6.49
C ASN A 46 -2.49 19.64 6.80
N LYS A 47 -2.38 20.74 7.55
CA LYS A 47 -1.10 21.35 7.96
C LYS A 47 -0.25 20.43 8.83
N MET A 48 -0.87 19.49 9.54
CA MET A 48 -0.21 18.47 10.38
C MET A 48 -0.21 17.12 9.65
N THR A 49 0.53 17.03 8.55
CA THR A 49 0.62 15.79 7.76
C THR A 49 1.54 14.77 8.40
N ALA A 50 1.28 13.48 8.15
CA ALA A 50 2.14 12.39 8.62
C ALA A 50 3.36 12.23 7.71
N ALA A 51 4.48 11.73 8.28
CA ALA A 51 5.74 11.56 7.55
C ALA A 51 5.63 10.79 6.22
N PRO A 52 4.85 9.68 6.09
CA PRO A 52 4.77 8.93 4.83
C PRO A 52 4.20 9.70 3.64
N VAL A 53 3.58 10.85 3.87
CA VAL A 53 3.01 11.69 2.80
C VAL A 53 4.08 12.49 2.06
N VAL A 54 5.28 12.67 2.64
CA VAL A 54 6.33 13.60 2.16
C VAL A 54 7.53 12.87 1.52
N VAL A 55 7.52 11.53 1.48
CA VAL A 55 8.65 10.69 1.01
C VAL A 55 8.73 10.62 -0.50
#